data_AF-A0A949NZ43-F1
#
_entry.id   AF-A0A949NZ43-F1
#
_cell.length_a   1.000
_cell.length_b   1.000
_cell.length_c   1.000
_cell.angle_alpha   90.00
_cell.angle_beta   90.00
_cell.angle_gamma   90.00
#
_symmetry.space_group_name_H-M   'P 1'
#
loop_
_entity.id
_entity.type
_entity.pdbx_description
1 polymer ?
#
loop_
_entity_poly.entity_id
_entity_poly.type
_entity_poly.pdbx_seq_one_letter_code
_entity_poly.pdbx_strand_id
1 'polypeptide(L)'
;MEMEAECYLTSGSRLFDVVDTLIDVDPRVDKVRLESRLESIEDSKSILVLIDRALALLKNYPGEGERYYEILSKSYLVFVKYGESEILETMNLSRSTFFRDKKKAVTLLGVILWGFVIPDIKKSQIQI
;
A
#
# COMPACT_ATOMS: atom_id res chain seq x y z
N MET A 1 11.82 -23.61 -11.88
CA MET A 1 11.83 -22.82 -10.64
C MET A 1 13.12 -22.04 -10.67
N GLU A 2 13.10 -20.85 -11.28
CA GLU A 2 14.27 -19.94 -11.42
C GLU A 2 13.84 -18.57 -12.01
N MET A 3 12.65 -18.48 -12.62
CA MET A 3 12.15 -17.24 -13.23
C MET A 3 11.60 -16.19 -12.22
N GLU A 4 11.43 -16.54 -10.95
CA GLU A 4 10.83 -15.65 -9.93
C GLU A 4 11.86 -14.78 -9.19
N ALA A 5 13.16 -15.09 -9.28
CA ALA A 5 14.21 -14.34 -8.59
C ALA A 5 14.75 -13.14 -9.38
N GLU A 6 14.63 -13.16 -10.71
CA GLU A 6 15.21 -12.12 -11.59
C GLU A 6 14.40 -10.80 -11.60
N CYS A 7 13.10 -10.86 -11.25
CA CYS A 7 12.24 -9.68 -11.25
C CYS A 7 12.51 -8.72 -10.07
N TYR A 8 13.09 -9.23 -8.98
CA TYR A 8 13.35 -8.43 -7.78
C TYR A 8 14.65 -7.62 -7.81
N LEU A 9 15.60 -7.99 -8.68
CA LEU A 9 16.92 -7.35 -8.74
C LEU A 9 17.10 -6.39 -9.93
N THR A 10 16.28 -6.52 -10.97
CA THR A 10 16.50 -5.82 -12.26
C THR A 10 15.96 -4.37 -12.29
N SER A 11 15.22 -3.92 -11.26
CA SER A 11 14.65 -2.56 -11.22
C SER A 11 15.67 -1.44 -10.97
N GLY A 12 16.83 -1.76 -10.39
CA GLY A 12 17.86 -0.75 -10.07
C GLY A 12 18.70 -0.35 -11.28
N SER A 13 19.20 -1.34 -12.03
CA SER A 13 20.15 -1.11 -13.14
C SER A 13 19.52 -0.33 -14.31
N ARG A 14 18.25 -0.60 -14.63
CA ARG A 14 17.54 0.12 -15.70
C ARG A 14 17.27 1.59 -15.37
N LEU A 15 17.20 1.94 -14.09
CA LEU A 15 16.99 3.33 -13.66
C LEU A 15 18.24 4.18 -13.90
N PHE A 16 19.43 3.63 -13.63
CA PHE A 16 20.70 4.30 -13.94
C PHE A 16 20.91 4.48 -15.44
N ASP A 17 20.59 3.46 -16.25
CA ASP A 17 20.69 3.56 -17.72
C ASP A 17 19.70 4.60 -18.30
N VAL A 18 18.48 4.69 -17.74
CA VAL A 18 17.49 5.70 -18.14
C VAL A 18 17.92 7.10 -17.69
N VAL A 19 18.53 7.22 -16.50
CA VAL A 19 19.14 8.47 -16.03
C VAL A 19 20.26 8.93 -16.96
N ASP A 20 21.15 8.04 -17.41
CA ASP A 20 22.24 8.38 -18.34
C ASP A 20 21.73 8.85 -19.70
N THR A 21 20.65 8.27 -20.22
CA THR A 21 20.03 8.72 -21.49
C THR A 21 19.26 10.05 -21.39
N LEU A 22 18.85 10.46 -20.18
CA LEU A 22 18.15 11.73 -19.93
C LEU A 22 19.10 12.92 -19.74
N ILE A 23 20.42 12.68 -19.62
CA ILE A 23 21.42 13.74 -19.40
C ILE A 23 21.69 14.57 -20.67
N ASP A 24 21.21 14.16 -21.84
CA ASP A 24 21.45 14.83 -23.14
C ASP A 24 20.42 15.95 -23.48
N VAL A 25 19.49 16.24 -22.56
CA VAL A 25 18.52 17.35 -22.64
C VAL A 25 18.66 18.22 -21.37
N ASP A 26 18.26 19.50 -21.43
CA ASP A 26 18.56 20.54 -20.40
C ASP A 26 18.64 19.98 -18.96
N PRO A 27 19.87 19.88 -18.40
CA PRO A 27 20.12 19.17 -17.14
C PRO A 27 19.43 19.81 -15.93
N ARG A 28 18.93 21.05 -16.04
CA ARG A 28 18.15 21.69 -14.96
C ARG A 28 16.70 21.22 -14.96
N VAL A 29 16.11 21.06 -16.15
CA VAL A 29 14.71 20.63 -16.30
C VAL A 29 14.57 19.16 -15.89
N ASP A 30 15.53 18.30 -16.25
CA ASP A 30 15.50 16.88 -15.88
C ASP A 30 15.84 16.63 -14.41
N LYS A 31 16.74 17.42 -13.82
CA LYS A 31 17.00 17.35 -12.37
C LYS A 31 15.74 17.68 -11.56
N VAL A 32 15.06 18.78 -11.87
CA VAL A 32 13.83 19.19 -11.16
C VAL A 32 12.73 18.14 -11.34
N ARG A 33 12.59 17.59 -12.55
CA ARG A 33 11.61 16.53 -12.83
C ARG A 33 11.94 15.23 -12.09
N LEU A 34 13.22 14.87 -11.99
CA LEU A 34 13.67 13.69 -11.25
C LEU A 34 13.44 13.86 -9.75
N GLU A 35 13.80 15.00 -9.18
CA GLU A 35 13.57 15.34 -7.78
C GLU A 35 12.07 15.27 -7.43
N SER A 36 11.21 15.87 -8.26
CA SER A 36 9.76 15.79 -8.07
C SER A 36 9.22 14.35 -8.11
N ARG A 37 9.75 13.52 -9.01
CA ARG A 37 9.36 12.09 -9.07
C ARG A 37 9.84 11.33 -7.84
N LEU A 38 11.04 11.63 -7.34
CA LEU A 38 11.59 11.00 -6.16
C LEU A 38 10.77 11.37 -4.91
N GLU A 39 10.41 12.64 -4.77
CA GLU A 39 9.51 13.14 -3.71
C GLU A 39 8.15 12.44 -3.77
N SER A 40 7.54 12.32 -4.96
CA SER A 40 6.27 11.61 -5.13
C SER A 40 6.36 10.13 -4.73
N ILE A 41 7.50 9.48 -4.98
CA ILE A 41 7.75 8.10 -4.57
C ILE A 41 7.92 8.00 -3.04
N GLU A 42 8.63 8.96 -2.44
CA GLU A 42 8.81 9.04 -1.00
C GLU A 42 7.46 9.23 -0.28
N ASP A 43 6.63 10.16 -0.76
CA ASP A 43 5.27 10.36 -0.28
C ASP A 43 4.44 9.08 -0.38
N SER A 44 4.47 8.42 -1.56
CA SER A 44 3.75 7.17 -1.78
C SER A 44 4.20 6.06 -0.81
N LYS A 45 5.52 5.93 -0.57
CA LYS A 45 6.08 4.99 0.40
C LYS A 45 5.63 5.32 1.82
N SER A 46 5.60 6.59 2.19
CA SER A 46 5.16 7.02 3.52
C SER A 46 3.70 6.62 3.77
N ILE A 47 2.82 6.80 2.78
CA ILE A 47 1.40 6.41 2.85
C ILE A 47 1.26 4.90 3.01
N LEU A 48 2.04 4.10 2.29
CA LEU A 48 2.03 2.64 2.44
C LEU A 48 2.38 2.21 3.87
N VAL A 49 3.41 2.83 4.48
CA VAL A 49 3.78 2.55 5.88
C VAL A 49 2.64 2.89 6.85
N LEU A 50 1.89 3.97 6.61
CA LEU A 50 0.72 4.32 7.42
C LEU A 50 -0.39 3.27 7.30
N ILE A 51 -0.68 2.84 6.08
CA ILE A 51 -1.70 1.83 5.79
C ILE A 51 -1.30 0.48 6.41
N ASP A 52 -0.04 0.06 6.29
CA ASP A 52 0.45 -1.20 6.88
C ASP A 52 0.29 -1.21 8.40
N ARG A 53 0.63 -0.10 9.07
CA ARG A 53 0.41 0.05 10.53
C ARG A 53 -1.07 -0.03 10.89
N ALA A 54 -1.93 0.65 10.12
CA ALA A 54 -3.36 0.63 10.37
C ALA A 54 -3.97 -0.76 10.15
N LEU A 55 -3.50 -1.49 9.14
CA LEU A 55 -3.92 -2.87 8.87
C LEU A 55 -3.46 -3.85 9.95
N ALA A 56 -2.25 -3.67 10.49
CA ALA A 56 -1.77 -4.48 11.60
C ALA A 56 -2.65 -4.30 12.85
N LEU A 57 -3.05 -3.07 13.16
CA LEU A 57 -4.00 -2.80 14.25
C LEU A 57 -5.39 -3.34 13.96
N LEU A 58 -5.86 -3.23 12.71
CA LEU A 58 -7.17 -3.75 12.28
C LEU A 58 -7.23 -5.27 12.38
N LYS A 59 -6.16 -5.95 11.97
CA LYS A 59 -6.02 -7.40 12.08
C LYS A 59 -6.10 -7.88 13.54
N ASN A 60 -5.45 -7.15 14.44
CA ASN A 60 -5.47 -7.44 15.88
C ASN A 60 -6.73 -6.94 16.59
N TYR A 61 -7.67 -6.28 15.89
CA TYR A 61 -8.91 -5.81 16.48
C TYR A 61 -9.79 -7.00 16.89
N PRO A 62 -10.36 -7.02 18.12
CA PRO A 62 -11.11 -8.17 18.61
C PRO A 62 -12.36 -8.47 17.77
N GLY A 63 -12.72 -9.75 17.69
CA GLY A 63 -13.86 -10.22 16.89
C GLY A 63 -13.52 -10.34 15.41
N GLU A 64 -14.15 -9.53 14.57
CA GLU A 64 -14.07 -9.63 13.10
C GLU A 64 -12.82 -8.96 12.48
N GLY A 65 -11.83 -8.57 13.27
CA GLY A 65 -10.63 -7.85 12.81
C GLY A 65 -9.85 -8.59 11.72
N GLU A 66 -9.54 -9.88 11.96
CA GLU A 66 -8.86 -10.75 10.98
C GLU A 66 -9.65 -10.85 9.67
N ARG A 67 -10.97 -11.03 9.76
CA ARG A 67 -11.86 -11.12 8.60
C ARG A 67 -11.87 -9.82 7.79
N TYR A 68 -11.93 -8.68 8.47
CA TYR A 68 -11.84 -7.37 7.81
C TYR A 68 -10.48 -7.16 7.16
N TYR A 69 -9.39 -7.58 7.81
CA TYR A 69 -8.04 -7.53 7.24
C TYR A 69 -7.97 -8.35 5.95
N GLU A 70 -8.53 -9.56 5.94
CA GLU A 70 -8.52 -10.42 4.77
C GLU A 70 -9.36 -9.86 3.61
N ILE A 71 -10.55 -9.32 3.90
CA ILE A 71 -11.41 -8.66 2.89
C ILE A 71 -10.66 -7.50 2.23
N LEU A 72 -10.01 -6.64 3.02
CA LEU A 72 -9.29 -5.47 2.51
C LEU A 72 -8.03 -5.89 1.74
N SER A 73 -7.28 -6.85 2.26
CA SER A 73 -6.06 -7.35 1.62
C SER A 73 -6.34 -7.92 0.24
N LYS A 74 -7.33 -8.80 0.13
CA LYS A 74 -7.73 -9.40 -1.16
C LYS A 74 -8.41 -8.40 -2.10
N SER A 75 -9.11 -7.39 -1.56
CA SER A 75 -9.80 -6.37 -2.38
C SER A 75 -8.87 -5.30 -2.96
N TYR A 76 -7.79 -4.94 -2.25
CA TYR A 76 -7.06 -3.69 -2.53
C TYR A 76 -5.53 -3.81 -2.50
N LEU A 77 -4.97 -4.78 -1.78
CA LEU A 77 -3.52 -4.80 -1.45
C LEU A 77 -2.74 -5.87 -2.22
N VAL A 78 -3.42 -6.62 -3.06
CA VAL A 78 -2.82 -7.67 -3.87
C VAL A 78 -2.38 -7.11 -5.23
N PHE A 79 -1.21 -7.53 -5.69
CA PHE A 79 -0.69 -7.13 -7.00
C PHE A 79 -1.54 -7.71 -8.14
N VAL A 80 -1.98 -8.97 -7.99
CA VAL A 80 -2.93 -9.63 -8.89
C VAL A 80 -4.33 -9.46 -8.32
N LYS A 81 -5.21 -8.79 -9.07
CA LYS A 81 -6.59 -8.54 -8.64
C LYS A 81 -7.38 -9.83 -8.68
N TYR A 82 -7.88 -10.26 -7.51
CA TYR A 82 -8.92 -11.29 -7.46
C TYR A 82 -10.22 -10.74 -8.04
N GLY A 83 -10.91 -11.57 -8.83
CA GLY A 83 -12.28 -11.31 -9.20
C GLY A 83 -13.19 -11.34 -7.96
N GLU A 84 -14.30 -10.60 -7.98
CA GLU A 84 -15.25 -10.60 -6.86
C GLU A 84 -15.69 -12.03 -6.51
N SER A 85 -16.04 -12.83 -7.51
CA SER A 85 -16.45 -14.23 -7.30
C SER A 85 -15.36 -15.06 -6.64
N GLU A 86 -14.09 -14.88 -7.02
CA GLU A 86 -12.97 -15.60 -6.41
C GLU A 86 -12.79 -15.23 -4.93
N ILE A 87 -12.97 -13.94 -4.58
CA ILE A 87 -12.92 -13.50 -3.18
C ILE A 87 -14.07 -14.13 -2.39
N LEU A 88 -15.30 -14.11 -2.94
CA LEU A 88 -16.47 -14.68 -2.30
C LEU A 88 -16.31 -16.19 -2.07
N GLU A 89 -15.79 -16.91 -3.05
CA GLU A 89 -15.52 -18.35 -2.96
C GLU A 89 -14.40 -18.65 -1.95
N THR A 90 -13.28 -17.93 -2.04
CA THR A 90 -12.13 -18.14 -1.15
C THR A 90 -12.49 -17.90 0.32
N MET A 91 -13.35 -16.90 0.59
CA MET A 91 -13.78 -16.56 1.94
C MET A 91 -15.08 -17.24 2.37
N ASN A 92 -15.70 -18.04 1.49
CA ASN A 92 -17.00 -18.68 1.68
C ASN A 92 -18.11 -17.70 2.15
N LEU A 93 -18.21 -16.55 1.46
CA LEU A 93 -19.15 -15.48 1.80
C LEU A 93 -20.25 -15.31 0.76
N SER A 94 -21.47 -15.01 1.23
CA SER A 94 -22.49 -14.46 0.35
C SER A 94 -22.12 -13.03 -0.06
N ARG A 95 -22.52 -12.63 -1.27
CA ARG A 95 -22.31 -11.28 -1.79
C ARG A 95 -22.80 -10.19 -0.81
N SER A 96 -23.99 -10.37 -0.24
CA SER A 96 -24.57 -9.41 0.71
C SER A 96 -23.73 -9.26 1.99
N THR A 97 -23.20 -10.37 2.51
CA THR A 97 -22.33 -10.38 3.67
C THR A 97 -20.98 -9.71 3.35
N PHE A 98 -20.38 -10.04 2.20
CA PHE A 98 -19.13 -9.46 1.77
C PHE A 98 -19.20 -7.93 1.67
N PHE A 99 -20.20 -7.36 0.98
CA PHE A 99 -20.30 -5.90 0.84
C PHE A 99 -20.57 -5.19 2.17
N ARG A 100 -21.37 -5.80 3.05
CA ARG A 100 -21.61 -5.26 4.39
C ARG A 100 -20.33 -5.25 5.22
N ASP A 101 -19.60 -6.36 5.22
CA ASP A 101 -18.37 -6.50 6.02
C ASP A 101 -17.23 -5.67 5.44
N LYS A 102 -17.13 -5.57 4.11
CA LYS A 102 -16.20 -4.66 3.42
C LYS A 102 -16.44 -3.20 3.81
N LYS A 103 -17.70 -2.77 3.89
CA LYS A 103 -18.04 -1.42 4.36
C LYS A 103 -17.58 -1.21 5.82
N LYS A 104 -17.85 -2.16 6.70
CA LYS A 104 -17.40 -2.11 8.11
C LYS A 104 -15.87 -2.09 8.21
N ALA A 105 -15.17 -2.90 7.42
CA ALA A 105 -13.72 -2.97 7.37
C ALA A 105 -13.11 -1.62 6.97
N VAL A 106 -13.61 -0.98 5.90
CA VAL A 106 -13.15 0.35 5.47
C VAL A 106 -13.41 1.40 6.56
N THR A 107 -14.58 1.37 7.21
CA THR A 107 -14.88 2.28 8.32
C THR A 107 -13.92 2.09 9.49
N LEU A 108 -13.68 0.84 9.91
CA LEU A 108 -12.76 0.55 11.02
C LEU A 108 -11.31 0.94 10.68
N LEU A 109 -10.86 0.66 9.45
CA LEU A 109 -9.53 1.08 8.99
C LEU A 109 -9.39 2.60 9.06
N GLY A 110 -10.42 3.34 8.63
CA GLY A 110 -10.43 4.81 8.74
C GLY A 110 -10.33 5.28 10.19
N VAL A 111 -11.11 4.70 11.11
CA VAL A 111 -11.04 5.03 12.55
C VAL A 111 -9.63 4.76 13.10
N ILE A 112 -9.01 3.63 12.75
CA ILE A 112 -7.66 3.27 13.18
C ILE A 112 -6.63 4.26 12.63
N LEU A 113 -6.69 4.55 11.33
CA LEU A 113 -5.73 5.41 10.64
C LEU A 113 -5.75 6.83 11.19
N TRP A 114 -6.94 7.45 11.25
CA TRP A 114 -7.09 8.85 11.67
C TRP A 114 -7.12 9.02 13.18
N GLY A 115 -7.59 8.02 13.93
CA GLY A 115 -7.74 8.09 15.38
C GLY A 115 -6.52 7.64 16.17
N PHE A 116 -5.66 6.80 15.60
CA PHE A 116 -4.53 6.19 16.31
C PHE A 116 -3.21 6.37 15.55
N VAL A 117 -3.12 5.88 14.31
CA VAL A 117 -1.84 5.84 13.58
C VAL A 117 -1.28 7.24 13.30
N ILE A 118 -2.07 8.15 12.71
CA ILE A 118 -1.62 9.50 12.38
C ILE A 118 -1.31 10.32 13.64
N PRO A 119 -2.18 10.35 14.66
CA PRO A 119 -1.87 11.01 15.93
C PRO A 119 -0.59 10.50 16.60
N ASP A 120 -0.32 9.20 16.58
CA ASP A 120 0.86 8.61 17.22
C ASP A 120 2.16 9.01 16.51
N ILE A 121 2.14 9.13 15.19
CA ILE A 121 3.29 9.63 14.42
C ILE A 121 3.53 11.11 14.74
N LYS A 122 2.46 11.91 14.82
CA LYS A 122 2.59 13.32 15.21
C LYS A 122 3.21 13.46 16.61
N LYS A 123 2.83 12.63 17.57
CA LYS A 123 3.45 12.63 18.91
C LYS A 123 4.92 12.22 18.88
N SER A 124 5.28 11.26 18.05
CA SER A 124 6.66 10.74 17.93
C SER A 124 7.61 11.75 17.29
N GLN A 125 7.12 12.61 16.40
CA GLN A 125 7.89 13.67 15.74
C GLN A 125 8.08 14.95 16.61
N ILE A 126 7.29 15.11 17.68
CA ILE A 126 7.35 16.27 18.58
C ILE A 126 8.28 16.03 19.79
N GLN A 127 8.86 14.82 19.92
CA GLN A 127 9.79 14.48 21.02
C GLN A 127 11.28 14.71 20.69
N ILE A 128 11.60 15.54 19.70
CA ILE A 128 12.98 15.95 19.35
C ILE A 128 13.13 17.46 19.52
#